data_AF-A0A519PZE0-F1
#
_entry.id   AF-A0A519PZE0-F1
#
_cell.length_a   1.000
_cell.length_b   1.000
_cell.length_c   1.000
_cell.angle_alpha   90.00
_cell.angle_beta   90.00
_cell.angle_gamma   90.00
#
_symmetry.space_group_name_H-M   'P 1'
#
loop_
_entity.id
_entity.type
_entity.pdbx_description
1 polymer ?
#
loop_
_entity_poly.entity_id
_entity_poly.type
_entity_poly.pdbx_seq_one_letter_code
_entity_poly.pdbx_strand_id
1 'polypeptide(L)'
;MKRTLMTAVAVCSLAFAAGFTTSNSQAAVQAPAAATTEYPATAEGAAAFIAATEAKLAEVSEYAARVQWVRATYITYDTMWLEAKVNAEATELQVQL
;
A
#
# COMPACT_ATOMS: atom_id res chain seq x y z
N MET A 1 -10.01 47.49 -47.65
CA MET A 1 -10.40 48.71 -46.91
C MET A 1 -10.97 48.27 -45.57
N LYS A 2 -10.46 48.87 -44.46
CA LYS A 2 -10.98 48.83 -43.07
C LYS A 2 -10.87 47.46 -42.36
N ARG A 3 -9.73 47.05 -41.79
CA ARG A 3 -9.05 47.54 -40.56
C ARG A 3 -9.94 47.55 -39.31
N THR A 4 -9.50 46.76 -38.31
CA THR A 4 -9.44 47.07 -36.86
C THR A 4 -10.79 47.20 -36.15
N LEU A 5 -11.17 46.37 -35.18
CA LEU A 5 -10.71 46.26 -33.78
C LEU A 5 -11.76 45.32 -33.13
N MET A 6 -11.53 44.44 -32.15
CA MET A 6 -11.04 44.74 -30.81
C MET A 6 -10.95 43.41 -30.01
N THR A 7 -9.78 43.13 -29.42
CA THR A 7 -9.54 42.78 -28.00
C THR A 7 -10.31 41.62 -27.33
N ALA A 8 -9.73 40.70 -26.55
CA ALA A 8 -8.37 40.47 -26.10
C ALA A 8 -8.32 39.04 -25.52
N VAL A 9 -7.52 38.15 -26.12
CA VAL A 9 -7.06 36.91 -25.47
C VAL A 9 -5.71 37.27 -24.88
N ALA A 10 -5.70 37.63 -23.60
CA ALA A 10 -4.47 37.90 -22.88
C ALA A 10 -4.69 37.73 -21.38
N VAL A 11 -3.99 36.73 -20.83
CA VAL A 11 -3.42 36.72 -19.48
C VAL A 11 -4.43 36.59 -18.33
N CYS A 12 -4.70 35.34 -17.93
CA CYS A 12 -5.02 35.01 -16.53
C CYS A 12 -4.15 33.84 -16.06
N SER A 13 -2.84 34.01 -16.18
CA SER A 13 -1.82 33.17 -15.54
C SER A 13 -0.89 34.06 -14.72
N LEU A 14 -1.38 34.64 -13.62
CA LEU A 14 -0.58 35.04 -12.44
C LEU A 14 -1.47 35.68 -11.35
N ALA A 15 -2.12 34.87 -10.50
CA ALA A 15 -2.68 35.35 -9.24
C ALA A 15 -2.95 34.19 -8.27
N PHE A 16 -1.90 33.45 -7.89
CA PHE A 16 -1.94 32.58 -6.71
C PHE A 16 -0.61 32.67 -5.95
N ALA A 17 -0.21 33.88 -5.61
CA ALA A 17 1.02 34.15 -4.87
C ALA A 17 0.85 35.37 -3.95
N ALA A 18 -0.18 35.37 -3.11
CA ALA A 18 -0.30 36.30 -1.98
C ALA A 18 -1.38 35.81 -1.01
N GLY A 19 -1.01 34.94 -0.07
CA GLY A 19 -1.91 34.61 1.04
C GLY A 19 -1.82 33.18 1.57
N PHE A 20 -0.62 32.71 1.93
CA PHE A 20 -0.49 31.60 2.88
C PHE A 20 0.74 31.82 3.76
N THR A 21 0.69 32.85 4.59
CA THR A 21 1.49 32.87 5.83
C THR A 21 0.68 32.20 6.92
N THR A 22 0.46 30.90 6.80
CA THR A 22 0.09 30.09 7.97
C THR A 22 1.34 29.99 8.81
N SER A 23 1.41 30.77 9.88
CA SER A 23 2.37 30.54 10.97
C SER A 23 2.16 29.12 11.46
N ASN A 24 3.09 28.24 11.12
CA ASN A 24 3.09 26.86 11.60
C ASN A 24 3.61 26.89 13.04
N SER A 25 2.75 27.25 14.00
CA SER A 25 2.99 27.00 15.41
C SER A 25 2.97 25.48 15.60
N GLN A 26 4.14 24.84 15.45
CA GLN A 26 4.35 23.45 15.80
C GLN A 26 4.13 23.31 17.31
N ALA A 27 2.90 22.99 17.71
CA ALA A 27 2.68 22.30 18.96
C ALA A 27 3.52 21.02 18.87
N ALA A 28 4.45 20.85 19.82
CA ALA A 28 5.25 19.64 19.93
C ALA A 28 4.30 18.46 20.21
N VAL A 29 3.85 17.81 19.14
CA VAL A 29 3.27 16.49 19.21
C VAL A 29 4.36 15.60 19.78
N GLN A 30 4.17 15.11 21.00
CA GLN A 30 5.04 14.09 21.57
C GLN A 30 5.10 12.94 20.56
N ALA A 31 6.27 12.78 19.95
CA ALA A 31 6.55 11.68 19.05
C ALA A 31 6.21 10.39 19.81
N PRO A 32 5.40 9.49 19.22
CA PRO A 32 5.20 8.17 19.80
C PRO A 32 6.57 7.58 20.13
N ALA A 33 6.73 7.03 21.33
CA ALA A 33 7.95 6.31 21.68
C ALA A 33 8.24 5.31 20.55
N ALA A 34 9.43 5.40 19.95
CA ALA A 34 9.80 4.59 18.81
C ALA A 34 9.62 3.12 19.19
N ALA A 35 8.59 2.48 18.65
CA ALA A 35 8.46 1.04 18.72
C ALA A 35 9.72 0.46 18.09
N THR A 36 10.37 -0.48 18.76
CA THR A 36 11.42 -1.27 18.14
C THR A 36 10.78 -2.08 17.03
N THR A 37 10.86 -1.59 15.80
CA THR A 37 10.45 -2.35 14.61
C THR A 37 11.37 -3.54 14.47
N GLU A 38 10.81 -4.74 14.26
CA GLU A 38 11.55 -5.99 14.02
C GLU A 38 12.59 -5.82 12.90
N TYR A 39 12.27 -4.96 11.92
CA TYR A 39 13.13 -4.57 10.81
C TYR A 39 13.46 -3.08 10.91
N PRO A 40 14.72 -2.69 11.17
CA PRO A 40 15.10 -1.28 11.24
C PRO A 40 14.99 -0.59 9.88
N ALA A 41 14.68 0.71 9.86
CA ALA A 41 14.57 1.52 8.64
C ALA A 41 15.94 1.84 8.00
N THR A 42 16.65 0.78 7.58
CA THR A 42 17.99 0.74 6.99
C THR A 42 17.97 -0.17 5.76
N ALA A 43 19.02 -0.14 4.93
CA ALA A 43 19.10 -1.04 3.77
C ALA A 43 19.13 -2.52 4.21
N GLU A 44 19.86 -2.83 5.27
CA GLU A 44 19.98 -4.16 5.84
C GLU A 44 18.65 -4.63 6.44
N GLY A 45 17.93 -3.75 7.15
CA GLY A 45 16.61 -4.07 7.69
C GLY A 45 15.57 -4.30 6.60
N ALA A 46 15.60 -3.53 5.51
CA ALA A 46 14.74 -3.77 4.35
C ALA A 46 15.04 -5.12 3.67
N ALA A 47 16.31 -5.47 3.51
CA ALA A 47 16.70 -6.78 2.96
C ALA A 47 16.25 -7.94 3.86
N ALA A 48 16.36 -7.78 5.18
CA ALA A 48 15.89 -8.78 6.15
C ALA A 48 14.36 -8.95 6.11
N PHE A 49 13.61 -7.85 5.99
CA PHE A 49 12.16 -7.89 5.83
C PHE A 49 11.76 -8.64 4.57
N ILE A 50 12.36 -8.31 3.42
CA ILE A 50 12.06 -8.98 2.15
C ILE A 50 12.33 -10.48 2.25
N ALA A 51 13.50 -10.87 2.77
CA ALA A 51 13.84 -12.28 2.91
C ALA A 51 12.85 -13.05 3.81
N ALA A 52 12.43 -12.45 4.93
CA ALA A 52 11.44 -13.05 5.82
C ALA A 52 10.06 -13.15 5.18
N THR A 53 9.64 -12.10 4.47
CA THR A 53 8.38 -12.03 3.73
C THR A 53 8.32 -13.08 2.62
N GLU A 54 9.36 -13.20 1.80
CA GLU A 54 9.45 -14.20 0.74
C GLU A 54 9.39 -15.63 1.30
N ALA A 55 10.06 -15.90 2.42
CA ALA A 55 10.01 -17.21 3.08
C ALA A 55 8.58 -17.55 3.56
N LYS A 56 7.91 -16.61 4.24
CA LYS A 56 6.52 -16.80 4.72
C LYS A 56 5.53 -16.97 3.57
N LEU A 57 5.66 -16.17 2.51
CA LEU A 57 4.80 -16.26 1.33
C LEU A 57 5.03 -17.58 0.58
N ALA A 58 6.27 -18.06 0.49
CA ALA A 58 6.57 -19.35 -0.13
C ALA A 58 5.87 -20.50 0.62
N GLU A 59 5.97 -20.54 1.95
CA GLU A 59 5.32 -21.57 2.78
C GLU A 59 3.80 -21.58 2.60
N VAL A 60 3.15 -20.42 2.72
CA VAL A 60 1.69 -20.33 2.56
C VAL A 60 1.27 -20.62 1.13
N SER A 61 2.04 -20.21 0.12
CA SER A 61 1.72 -20.47 -1.28
C SER A 61 1.73 -21.97 -1.60
N GLU A 62 2.69 -22.73 -1.08
CA GLU A 62 2.75 -24.18 -1.28
C GLU A 62 1.55 -24.85 -0.61
N TYR A 63 1.28 -24.51 0.65
CA TYR A 63 0.14 -25.07 1.38
C TYR A 63 -1.19 -24.77 0.68
N ALA A 64 -1.41 -23.52 0.28
CA ALA A 64 -2.60 -23.11 -0.47
C ALA A 64 -2.73 -23.90 -1.79
N ALA A 65 -1.65 -24.03 -2.56
CA ALA A 65 -1.65 -24.80 -3.80
C ALA A 65 -2.04 -26.27 -3.59
N ARG A 66 -1.59 -26.89 -2.49
CA ARG A 66 -1.97 -28.27 -2.15
C ARG A 66 -3.45 -28.37 -1.79
N VAL A 67 -3.99 -27.45 -1.00
CA VAL A 67 -5.44 -27.41 -0.69
C VAL A 67 -6.26 -27.22 -1.95
N GLN A 68 -5.83 -26.30 -2.82
CA GLN A 68 -6.46 -26.04 -4.13
C GLN A 68 -6.49 -27.29 -4.99
N TRP A 69 -5.39 -28.03 -5.07
CA TRP A 69 -5.34 -29.29 -5.81
C TRP A 69 -6.28 -30.37 -5.24
N VAL A 70 -6.31 -30.51 -3.92
CA VAL A 70 -7.24 -31.45 -3.25
C VAL A 70 -8.69 -31.07 -3.54
N ARG A 71 -9.05 -29.79 -3.43
CA ARG A 71 -10.39 -29.31 -3.75
C ARG A 71 -10.75 -29.50 -5.23
N ALA A 72 -9.79 -29.33 -6.14
CA ALA A 72 -10.01 -29.53 -7.57
C ALA A 72 -10.25 -31.00 -7.93
N THR A 73 -9.62 -31.92 -7.20
CA THR A 73 -9.72 -33.38 -7.45
C THR A 73 -10.82 -34.07 -6.62
N TYR A 74 -11.22 -33.48 -5.50
CA TYR A 74 -12.27 -33.97 -4.61
C TYR A 74 -13.20 -32.82 -4.22
N ILE A 75 -14.24 -32.59 -5.02
CA ILE A 75 -15.19 -31.49 -4.79
C ILE A 75 -16.21 -31.95 -3.74
N THR A 76 -16.02 -31.49 -2.51
CA THR A 76 -16.90 -31.74 -1.37
C THR A 76 -17.12 -30.44 -0.61
N TYR A 77 -18.12 -30.40 0.28
CA TYR A 77 -18.33 -29.23 1.14
C TYR A 77 -17.07 -28.91 1.98
N ASP A 78 -16.46 -29.95 2.57
CA ASP A 78 -15.31 -29.79 3.45
C ASP A 78 -14.06 -29.29 2.71
N THR A 79 -13.82 -29.78 1.48
CA THR A 79 -12.68 -29.32 0.68
C THR A 79 -12.88 -27.90 0.14
N MET A 80 -14.11 -27.49 -0.17
CA MET A 80 -14.43 -26.09 -0.49
C MET A 80 -14.29 -25.17 0.73
N TRP A 81 -14.67 -25.64 1.92
CA TRP A 81 -14.45 -24.90 3.17
C TRP A 81 -12.95 -24.72 3.47
N LEU A 82 -12.14 -25.78 3.27
CA LEU A 82 -10.68 -25.69 3.42
C LEU A 82 -10.05 -24.69 2.44
N GLU A 83 -10.48 -24.70 1.17
CA GLU A 83 -10.07 -23.70 0.18
C GLU A 83 -10.41 -22.27 0.64
N ALA A 84 -11.65 -22.04 1.10
CA ALA A 84 -12.06 -20.71 1.55
C ALA A 84 -11.23 -20.25 2.77
N LYS A 85 -10.96 -21.17 3.70
CA LYS A 85 -10.14 -20.91 4.88
C LYS A 85 -8.71 -20.51 4.51
N VAL A 86 -8.02 -21.29 3.68
CA VAL A 86 -6.62 -20.98 3.33
C VAL A 86 -6.49 -19.68 2.53
N ASN A 87 -7.49 -19.35 1.70
CA ASN A 87 -7.52 -18.08 0.98
C ASN A 87 -7.69 -16.88 1.93
N ALA A 88 -8.49 -17.03 2.99
CA ALA A 88 -8.65 -16.01 4.01
C ALA A 88 -7.33 -15.80 4.80
N GLU A 89 -6.70 -16.90 5.24
CA GLU A 89 -5.42 -16.87 5.95
C GLU A 89 -4.31 -16.25 5.10
N ALA A 90 -4.24 -16.58 3.80
CA ALA A 90 -3.27 -16.00 2.88
C ALA A 90 -3.49 -14.50 2.67
N THR A 91 -4.73 -14.04 2.66
CA THR A 91 -5.06 -12.61 2.55
C THR A 91 -4.70 -11.87 3.83
N GLU A 92 -5.01 -12.45 4.99
CA GLU A 92 -4.64 -11.88 6.28
C GLU A 92 -3.12 -11.74 6.41
N LEU A 93 -2.35 -12.78 6.04
CA LEU A 93 -0.89 -12.72 6.02
C LEU A 93 -0.39 -11.57 5.13
N GLN A 94 -0.94 -11.40 3.92
CA GLN A 94 -0.54 -10.32 3.01
C GLN A 94 -0.81 -8.92 3.55
N VAL A 95 -1.81 -8.76 4.45
CA VAL A 95 -2.10 -7.47 5.11
C VAL A 95 -1.19 -7.24 6.32
N GLN A 96 -0.74 -8.32 6.97
CA GLN A 96 0.16 -8.25 8.13
C GLN A 96 1.62 -7.96 7.75
N LEU A 97 2.04 -8.35 6.55
CA LEU A 97 3.39 -8.10 6.01
C LEU A 97 3.49 -6.67 5.47
#